data_AF-A0A8B0ST14-F1
#
_entry.id   AF-A0A8B0ST14-F1
#
_cell.length_a   1.000
_cell.length_b   1.000
_cell.length_c   1.000
_cell.angle_alpha   90.00
_cell.angle_beta   90.00
_cell.angle_gamma   90.00
#
_symmetry.space_group_name_H-M   'P 1'
#
loop_
_entity.id
_entity.type
_entity.pdbx_description
1 polymer ?
#
loop_
_entity_poly.entity_id
_entity_poly.type
_entity_poly.pdbx_seq_one_letter_code
_entity_poly.pdbx_strand_id
1 'polypeptide(L)' 'MSSDELEDYRAAGEDFRRELSHAVMRDLTSPSGWSVNAEYRCEFGGFFPVQIRFYPLSWSL' A
#
# COMPACT_ATOMS: atom_id res chain seq x y z
N MET A 1 13.26 -7.81 4.26
CA MET A 1 12.16 -8.30 5.11
C MET A 1 11.69 -9.63 4.55
N SER A 2 11.49 -10.62 5.40
CA SER A 2 10.83 -11.88 5.06
C SER A 2 9.31 -11.70 4.98
N SER A 3 8.59 -12.73 4.54
CA SER A 3 7.11 -12.72 4.55
C SER A 3 6.57 -12.56 5.96
N ASP A 4 7.12 -13.28 6.93
CA ASP A 4 6.66 -13.25 8.32
C ASP A 4 6.90 -11.87 8.95
N GLU A 5 8.05 -11.24 8.67
CA GLU A 5 8.36 -9.89 9.18
C GLU A 5 7.37 -8.82 8.64
N LEU A 6 6.86 -9.00 7.42
CA LEU A 6 5.83 -8.10 6.86
C LEU A 6 4.49 -8.32 7.53
N GLU A 7 4.13 -9.58 7.81
CA GLU A 7 2.91 -9.92 8.53
C GLU A 7 2.93 -9.43 9.98
N ASP A 8 4.07 -9.52 10.65
CA ASP A 8 4.26 -8.98 12.00
C ASP A 8 4.05 -7.46 12.03
N TYR A 9 4.55 -6.74 11.01
CA TYR A 9 4.30 -5.29 10.86
C TYR A 9 2.81 -4.97 10.68
N ARG A 10 2.07 -5.79 9.94
CA ARG A 10 0.62 -5.66 9.81
C ARG A 10 -0.07 -5.92 11.16
N ALA A 11 0.36 -6.94 11.88
CA ALA A 11 -0.20 -7.34 13.18
C ALA A 11 0.10 -6.33 14.30
N ALA A 12 1.19 -5.57 14.19
CA ALA A 12 1.57 -4.52 15.14
C ALA A 12 0.58 -3.35 15.19
N GLY A 13 -0.26 -3.18 14.17
CA GLY A 13 -1.38 -2.24 14.14
C GLY A 13 -1.41 -1.34 12.90
N GLU A 14 -2.48 -0.54 12.80
CA GLU A 14 -2.74 0.30 11.62
C GLU A 14 -1.66 1.35 11.37
N ASP A 15 -1.08 1.92 12.43
CA ASP A 15 -0.04 2.94 12.32
C ASP A 15 1.26 2.37 11.74
N PHE A 16 1.72 1.22 12.25
CA PHE A 16 2.88 0.50 11.72
C PHE A 16 2.65 0.05 10.27
N ARG A 17 1.46 -0.45 9.97
CA ARG A 17 1.09 -0.82 8.60
C ARG A 17 1.08 0.39 7.68
N ARG A 18 0.56 1.53 8.12
CA ARG A 18 0.55 2.79 7.35
C ARG A 18 1.96 3.27 7.07
N GLU A 19 2.84 3.27 8.07
CA GLU A 19 4.24 3.65 7.92
C GLU A 19 4.97 2.74 6.91
N LEU A 20 4.78 1.43 7.00
CA LEU A 20 5.35 0.48 6.05
C LEU A 20 4.81 0.71 4.62
N SER A 21 3.49 0.88 4.47
CA SER A 21 2.87 1.21 3.17
C SER A 21 3.43 2.50 2.58
N HIS A 22 3.65 3.53 3.40
CA HIS A 22 4.25 4.80 2.97
C HIS A 22 5.72 4.65 2.59
N ALA A 23 6.48 3.86 3.33
CA ALA A 23 7.88 3.56 2.99
C ALA A 23 7.99 2.89 1.62
N VAL A 24 7.11 1.91 1.32
CA VAL A 24 7.06 1.29 -0.01
C VAL A 24 6.61 2.30 -1.07
N MET A 25 5.55 3.07 -0.83
CA MET A 25 5.06 4.07 -1.81
C MET A 25 6.12 5.11 -2.16
N ARG A 26 6.93 5.55 -1.19
CA ARG A 26 8.02 6.53 -1.41
C ARG A 26 9.04 6.05 -2.42
N ASP A 27 9.31 4.75 -2.44
CA ASP A 27 10.35 4.16 -3.28
C ASP A 27 9.83 3.77 -4.68
N LEU A 28 8.52 3.95 -4.93
CA LEU A 28 7.88 3.70 -6.22
C LEU A 28 7.71 4.99 -7.04
N THR A 29 7.91 4.88 -8.35
CA THR A 29 7.62 5.99 -9.29
C THR A 29 6.25 5.79 -9.94
N SER A 30 5.37 6.78 -9.82
CA SER A 30 4.09 6.77 -10.54
C SER A 30 4.27 7.21 -11.99
N PRO A 31 3.70 6.50 -12.97
CA PRO A 31 3.60 7.00 -14.33
C PRO A 31 2.85 8.34 -14.40
N SER A 32 3.20 9.17 -15.37
CA SER A 32 2.46 10.42 -15.61
C SER A 32 0.99 10.14 -15.92
N GLY A 33 0.09 10.89 -15.30
CA GLY A 33 -1.36 10.72 -15.47
C GLY A 33 -1.95 9.55 -14.68
N TRP A 34 -1.23 8.99 -13.71
CA TRP A 34 -1.71 7.93 -12.83
C TRP A 34 -1.74 8.39 -11.37
N SER A 35 -2.72 7.87 -10.62
CA SER A 35 -2.79 7.98 -9.17
C SER A 35 -2.31 6.70 -8.50
N VAL A 36 -1.85 6.85 -7.26
CA VAL A 36 -1.31 5.76 -6.43
C VAL A 36 -1.99 5.80 -5.07
N ASN A 37 -2.53 4.66 -4.62
CA ASN A 37 -3.09 4.52 -3.28
C ASN A 37 -2.59 3.23 -2.63
N ALA A 38 -2.24 3.32 -1.34
CA ALA A 38 -2.04 2.16 -0.49
C ALA A 38 -3.35 1.71 0.19
N GLU A 39 -3.41 0.42 0.51
CA GLU A 39 -4.37 -0.12 1.47
C GLU A 39 -3.89 0.15 2.90
N TYR A 40 -4.79 0.64 3.75
CA TYR A 40 -4.50 0.87 5.17
C TYR A 40 -5.21 -0.13 6.07
N ARG A 41 -6.36 -0.64 5.62
CA ARG A 41 -7.16 -1.66 6.30
C ARG A 41 -7.53 -2.76 5.31
N CYS A 42 -8.74 -2.73 4.79
CA CYS A 42 -9.25 -3.74 3.87
C CYS A 42 -9.95 -3.08 2.67
N GLU A 43 -9.62 -1.83 2.35
CA GLU A 43 -10.23 -1.08 1.24
C GLU A 43 -10.08 -1.83 -0.09
N PHE A 44 -9.06 -2.68 -0.20
CA PHE A 44 -8.74 -3.45 -1.37
C PHE A 44 -8.76 -4.99 -1.15
N GLY A 45 -9.30 -5.46 -0.02
CA GLY A 45 -9.49 -6.87 0.31
C GLY A 45 -8.65 -7.40 1.48
N GLY A 46 -7.60 -6.70 1.93
CA GLY A 46 -6.84 -7.06 3.12
C GLY A 46 -5.98 -8.33 2.99
N PHE A 47 -5.68 -8.77 1.76
CA PHE A 47 -4.98 -10.02 1.48
C PHE A 47 -3.46 -9.97 1.70
N PHE A 48 -2.87 -8.77 1.61
CA PHE A 48 -1.41 -8.59 1.70
C PHE A 48 -1.07 -7.57 2.80
N PRO A 49 0.10 -7.72 3.47
CA PRO A 49 0.59 -6.74 4.44
C PRO A 49 0.64 -5.32 3.89
N VAL A 50 1.12 -5.18 2.65
CA VAL A 50 1.15 -3.94 1.89
C VAL A 50 0.55 -4.22 0.52
N GLN A 51 -0.44 -3.41 0.12
CA GLN A 51 -0.97 -3.42 -1.23
C GLN A 51 -1.05 -1.99 -1.76
N ILE A 52 -0.42 -1.74 -2.91
CA ILE A 52 -0.42 -0.44 -3.57
C ILE A 52 -1.06 -0.61 -4.94
N ARG A 53 -2.06 0.22 -5.24
CA ARG A 53 -2.76 0.24 -6.54
C ARG A 53 -2.41 1.49 -7.30
N PHE A 54 -2.01 1.28 -8.55
CA PHE A 54 -1.83 2.31 -9.55
C PHE A 54 -3.05 2.29 -10.47
N TYR A 55 -3.62 3.45 -10.75
CA TYR A 55 -4.73 3.56 -11.70
C TYR A 55 -4.60 4.85 -12.54
N PRO A 56 -4.95 4.81 -13.83
CA PRO A 56 -5.01 6.01 -14.66
C PRO A 56 -6.01 7.03 -14.11
N LEU A 57 -5.65 8.32 -14.17
CA LEU A 57 -6.56 9.41 -13.82
C LEU A 57 -7.79 9.46 -14.74
N SER A 58 -7.72 8.92 -15.95
CA SER A 58 -8.88 8.78 -16.84
C SER A 58 -9.98 7.87 -16.29
N TRP A 59 -9.71 7.13 -15.21
CA TRP A 59 -10.70 6.32 -14.49
C TRP A 59 -11.25 7.02 -13.25
N SER A 60 -10.74 8.20 -12.91
CA SER A 60 -11.28 9.06 -11.85
C SER A 60 -12.38 9.92 -12.47
N LEU A 61 -13.64 9.53 -12.27
CA LEU A 61 -14.83 10.31 -12.64
C LEU A 61 -14.90 11.62 -11.84
#